data_AF-A0A3A1UT23-F1
#
_entry.id   AF-A0A3A1UT23-F1
#
_cell.length_a   1.000
_cell.length_b   1.000
_cell.length_c   1.000
_cell.angle_alpha   90.00
_cell.angle_beta   90.00
_cell.angle_gamma   90.00
#
_symmetry.space_group_name_H-M   'P 1'
#
loop_
_entity.id
_entity.type
_entity.pdbx_description
1 polymer ?
#
loop_
_entity_poly.entity_id
_entity_poly.type
_entity_poly.pdbx_seq_one_letter_code
_entity_poly.pdbx_strand_id
1 'polypeptide(L)' 'MQMVDVVVVGGGMADLNNAIYVAKAENQAVVIEKQNRLGGSVKP' A
#
# COMPACT_ATOMS: atom_id res chain seq x y z
N MET A 1 -11.76 7.68 12.45
CA MET A 1 -10.76 6.61 12.22
C MET A 1 -11.42 5.58 11.34
N GLN A 2 -10.76 5.17 10.25
CA GLN A 2 -11.23 4.07 9.41
C GLN A 2 -10.60 2.78 9.96
N MET A 3 -11.42 1.77 10.24
CA MET A 3 -10.92 0.43 10.57
C MET A 3 -10.63 -0.29 9.26
N VAL A 4 -9.45 -0.89 9.17
CA VAL A 4 -8.99 -1.70 8.05
C VAL A 4 -8.28 -2.94 8.62
N ASP A 5 -8.28 -4.03 7.86
CA ASP A 5 -7.66 -5.28 8.32
C ASP A 5 -6.13 -5.18 8.31
N VAL A 6 -5.57 -4.48 7.31
CA VAL A 6 -4.12 -4.31 7.14
C VAL A 6 -3.75 -2.88 6.78
N VAL A 7 -2.74 -2.35 7.46
CA VAL A 7 -2.07 -1.09 7.09
C VAL A 7 -0.71 -1.42 6.47
N VAL A 8 -0.50 -0.96 5.24
CA VAL A 8 0.77 -1.06 4.53
C VAL A 8 1.46 0.31 4.60
N VAL A 9 2.68 0.35 5.13
CA VAL A 9 3.46 1.58 5.30
C VAL A 9 4.57 1.63 4.25
N GLY A 10 4.45 2.57 3.31
CA GLY A 10 5.28 2.67 2.11
C GLY A 10 4.46 2.47 0.83
N GLY A 11 4.81 3.20 -0.23
CA GLY A 11 4.17 3.18 -1.55
C GLY A 11 5.11 2.68 -2.65
N GLY A 12 6.13 1.89 -2.30
CA GLY A 12 7.04 1.26 -3.26
C GLY A 12 6.42 0.05 -3.97
N MET A 13 7.15 -0.53 -4.93
CA MET A 13 6.67 -1.71 -5.67
C MET A 13 6.34 -2.91 -4.77
N ALA A 14 7.17 -3.15 -3.74
CA ALA A 14 6.94 -4.23 -2.79
C ALA A 14 5.67 -4.00 -1.96
N ASP A 15 5.50 -2.77 -1.47
CA ASP A 15 4.36 -2.39 -0.63
C ASP A 15 3.04 -2.43 -1.39
N LEU A 16 3.03 -1.90 -2.62
CA LEU A 16 1.85 -1.94 -3.50
C LEU A 16 1.48 -3.38 -3.85
N ASN A 17 2.47 -4.25 -4.07
CA ASN A 17 2.21 -5.66 -4.30
C ASN A 17 1.56 -6.32 -3.07
N ASN A 18 2.06 -6.03 -1.86
CA ASN A 18 1.43 -6.51 -0.63
C ASN A 18 -0.03 -6.05 -0.51
N ALA A 19 -0.33 -4.77 -0.76
CA ALA A 19 -1.70 -4.25 -0.72
C ALA A 19 -2.62 -4.97 -1.72
N ILE A 20 -2.13 -5.27 -2.93
CA ILE A 20 -2.87 -6.05 -3.93
C ILE A 20 -3.15 -7.47 -3.42
N TYR A 21 -2.18 -8.13 -2.82
CA TYR A 21 -2.38 -9.49 -2.30
C TYR A 21 -3.31 -9.54 -1.09
N VAL A 22 -3.29 -8.52 -0.22
CA VAL A 22 -4.27 -8.37 0.86
C VAL A 22 -5.68 -8.22 0.28
N ALA A 23 -5.85 -7.35 -0.73
CA ALA A 23 -7.14 -7.18 -1.40
C ALA A 23 -7.62 -8.46 -2.11
N LYS A 24 -6.70 -9.22 -2.72
CA LYS A 24 -7.00 -10.54 -3.33
C LYS A 24 -7.41 -11.59 -2.29
N ALA A 25 -6.97 -11.45 -1.06
CA ALA A 25 -7.38 -12.30 0.07
C ALA A 25 -8.69 -11.80 0.71
N GLU A 26 -9.47 -10.97 0.02
CA GLU A 26 -10.75 -10.41 0.47
C GLU A 26 -10.65 -9.54 1.73
N ASN A 27 -9.47 -8.99 2.04
CA ASN A 27 -9.24 -8.09 3.16
C ASN A 27 -9.11 -6.63 2.70
N GLN A 28 -9.41 -5.68 3.59
CA GLN A 28 -9.21 -4.25 3.34
C GLN A 28 -7.78 -3.83 3.69
N ALA A 29 -7.08 -3.27 2.70
CA ALA A 29 -5.77 -2.67 2.85
C ALA A 29 -5.84 -1.14 2.74
N VAL A 30 -5.13 -0.43 3.62
CA VAL A 30 -4.80 0.98 3.44
C VAL A 30 -3.30 1.14 3.25
N VAL A 31 -2.90 1.93 2.27
CA VAL A 31 -1.50 2.28 2.00
C VAL A 31 -1.22 3.69 2.49
N ILE A 32 -0.17 3.86 3.29
CA ILE A 32 0.29 5.17 3.76
C ILE A 32 1.67 5.44 3.16
N GLU A 33 1.76 6.47 2.32
CA GLU A 33 2.99 6.93 1.69
C GLU A 33 3.32 8.35 2.14
N LYS A 34 4.61 8.60 2.39
CA LYS A 34 5.13 9.91 2.82
C LYS A 34 5.17 10.91 1.67
N GLN A 35 5.44 10.46 0.45
CA GLN A 35 5.52 11.28 -0.75
C GLN A 35 4.13 11.54 -1.35
N ASN A 36 4.02 12.61 -2.13
CA ASN A 36 2.82 12.89 -2.95
C ASN A 36 2.76 12.04 -4.23
N ARG A 37 3.47 10.91 -4.26
CA ARG A 37 3.53 9.96 -5.38
C ARG A 37 3.80 8.55 -4.86
N LEU A 38 3.40 7.57 -5.66
CA LEU A 38 3.76 6.16 -5.47
C LEU A 38 5.04 5.82 -6.25
N GLY A 39 5.52 4.58 -6.08
CA GLY A 39 6.63 4.00 -6.84
C GLY A 39 7.97 3.97 -6.11
N GLY A 40 8.06 4.54 -4.90
CA GLY A 40 9.29 4.52 -4.09
C GLY A 40 10.52 5.02 -4.87
N SER A 41 11.51 4.17 -5.07
CA SER A 41 12.76 4.51 -5.77
C SER A 41 12.63 4.56 -7.30
N VAL A 42 11.49 4.19 -7.88
CA VAL A 42 11.24 4.35 -9.31
C VAL A 42 11.17 5.84 -9.62
N LYS A 43 12.06 6.29 -10.51
CA LYS A 43 12.05 7.66 -11.04
C LYS A 43 11.07 7.74 -12.22
N PRO A 44 10.36 8.86 -12.40
CA PRO A 44 9.53 9.09 -13.58
C PRO A 44 10.35 9.03 -14.87
#